data_AF-F0YGK0-F1
#
_entry.id   AF-F0YGK0-F1
#
_cell.length_a   1.000
_cell.length_b   1.000
_cell.length_c   1.000
_cell.angle_alpha   90.00
_cell.angle_beta   90.00
_cell.angle_gamma   90.00
#
_symmetry.space_group_name_H-M   'P 1'
#
loop_
_entity.id
_entity.type
_entity.pdbx_description
1 polymer ?
#
loop_
_entity_poly.entity_id
_entity_poly.type
_entity_poly.pdbx_seq_one_letter_code
_entity_poly.pdbx_strand_id
1 'polypeptide(L)'
;MATATRVTADVAAIEESVSAPDGTLKLLVRLADGADVEAVVIPPSGGPAKNARAKSTVCVSSQVGCRQACAFCATGKMGLARSLSGVEILAQIALATAAARAARLPVPRNVVFMGMGEPGDNVGAVRDAVAALVDGARFAYGRDRVTVSTVGPAPGVFAELFGYADAPAVAWSLHSADEELRRTLVPTAKHSAAELRDGLVRALEARPEKRRKAVLEVVLIAGVNDGPGDADAIAAFVKPIEAACTGTAGGRTGVLVNLIPYNANESVDPSFEPPAPDAVQAFQARLRDRGVWSSKRAERGADDAAACGQLATAS
;
A
#
# COMPACT_ATOMS: atom_id res chain seq x y z
N MET A 1 10.46 8.59 44.64
CA MET A 1 10.26 9.61 43.58
C MET A 1 10.77 9.02 42.28
N ALA A 2 9.87 8.58 41.40
CA ALA A 2 10.25 8.12 40.07
C ALA A 2 10.41 9.36 39.19
N THR A 3 11.65 9.64 38.79
CA THR A 3 11.98 10.63 37.77
C THR A 3 11.32 10.20 36.46
N ALA A 4 10.28 10.93 36.05
CA ALA A 4 9.72 10.82 34.72
C ALA A 4 10.74 11.40 33.73
N THR A 5 11.57 10.53 33.14
CA THR A 5 12.43 10.93 32.03
C THR A 5 11.55 11.18 30.82
N ARG A 6 11.25 12.46 30.55
CA ARG A 6 10.57 12.88 29.32
C ARG A 6 11.62 12.87 28.21
N VAL A 7 11.62 11.84 27.38
CA VAL A 7 12.39 11.82 26.12
C VAL A 7 11.50 12.42 25.04
N THR A 8 11.71 13.68 24.69
CA THR A 8 11.15 14.28 23.47
C THR A 8 12.21 14.20 22.39
N ALA A 9 12.02 13.30 21.44
CA ALA A 9 12.60 13.47 20.12
C ALA A 9 11.48 14.05 19.28
N ASP A 10 11.55 15.35 18.98
CA ASP A 10 10.57 16.05 18.14
C ASP A 10 10.80 15.63 16.68
N VAL A 11 10.51 14.36 16.38
CA VAL A 11 10.71 13.75 15.06
C VAL A 11 9.62 14.20 14.10
N ALA A 12 8.38 14.25 14.60
CA ALA A 12 7.21 14.65 13.84
C ALA A 12 6.05 15.06 14.76
N ALA A 13 5.17 15.92 14.25
CA ALA A 13 3.93 16.34 14.91
C ALA A 13 2.75 16.27 13.93
N ILE A 14 1.53 16.11 14.46
CA ILE A 14 0.31 16.27 13.66
C ILE A 14 0.02 17.77 13.60
N GLU A 15 0.08 18.37 12.41
CA GLU A 15 -0.33 19.77 12.18
C GLU A 15 -1.85 19.86 12.00
N GLU A 16 -2.40 18.91 11.24
CA GLU A 16 -3.82 18.89 10.90
C GLU A 16 -4.33 17.45 10.88
N SER A 17 -5.62 17.28 11.21
CA SER A 17 -6.33 16.01 11.05
C SER A 17 -7.71 16.22 10.47
N VAL A 18 -8.07 15.45 9.44
CA VAL A 18 -9.37 15.51 8.76
C VAL A 18 -10.06 14.16 8.87
N SER A 19 -11.32 14.14 9.31
CA SER A 19 -12.10 12.92 9.47
C SER A 19 -13.19 12.82 8.41
N ALA A 20 -13.18 11.72 7.67
CA ALA A 20 -14.19 11.40 6.68
C ALA A 20 -15.46 10.80 7.30
N PRO A 21 -16.62 10.85 6.59
CA PRO A 21 -17.88 10.29 7.08
C PRO A 21 -17.82 8.80 7.41
N ASP A 22 -16.93 8.05 6.75
CA ASP A 22 -16.74 6.62 6.99
C ASP A 22 -15.80 6.30 8.17
N GLY A 23 -15.32 7.35 8.86
CA GLY A 23 -14.42 7.30 10.01
C GLY A 23 -12.94 7.24 9.65
N THR A 24 -12.58 7.30 8.36
CA THR A 24 -11.19 7.42 7.92
C THR A 24 -10.61 8.74 8.42
N LEU A 25 -9.45 8.71 9.06
CA LEU A 25 -8.79 9.89 9.62
C LEU A 25 -7.47 10.12 8.89
N LYS A 26 -7.40 11.20 8.11
CA LYS A 26 -6.18 11.67 7.46
C LYS A 26 -5.43 12.61 8.39
N LEU A 27 -4.12 12.47 8.44
CA LEU A 27 -3.21 13.25 9.30
C LEU A 27 -2.16 13.90 8.42
N LEU A 28 -2.07 15.24 8.50
CA LEU A 28 -0.92 15.98 8.00
C LEU A 28 0.16 15.96 9.09
N VAL A 29 1.31 15.38 8.76
CA VAL A 29 2.41 15.15 9.68
C VAL A 29 3.61 16.00 9.26
N ARG A 30 3.92 17.00 10.08
CA ARG A 30 5.11 17.85 9.94
C ARG A 30 6.30 17.17 10.54
N LEU A 31 7.35 17.01 9.75
CA LEU A 31 8.63 16.45 10.14
C LEU A 31 9.53 17.53 10.74
N ALA A 32 10.55 17.11 11.49
CA ALA A 32 11.48 18.03 12.18
C ALA A 32 12.18 19.04 11.26
N ASP A 33 12.37 18.70 9.99
CA ASP A 33 13.01 19.55 8.98
C ASP A 33 12.02 20.48 8.25
N GLY A 34 10.76 20.51 8.67
CA GLY A 34 9.74 21.37 8.06
C GLY A 34 8.98 20.72 6.91
N ALA A 35 9.38 19.53 6.45
CA ALA A 35 8.65 18.83 5.38
C ALA A 35 7.36 18.21 5.90
N ASP A 36 6.37 18.07 5.02
CA ASP A 36 5.09 17.43 5.31
C ASP A 36 4.98 16.06 4.65
N VAL A 37 4.33 15.14 5.35
CA VAL A 37 3.85 13.87 4.81
C VAL A 37 2.45 13.58 5.35
N GLU A 38 1.69 12.75 4.66
CA GLU A 38 0.37 12.32 5.12
C GLU A 38 0.42 10.88 5.66
N ALA A 39 -0.38 10.62 6.70
CA ALA A 39 -0.69 9.28 7.20
C ALA A 39 -2.21 9.13 7.35
N VAL A 40 -2.73 7.91 7.17
CA VAL A 40 -4.18 7.67 7.19
C VAL A 40 -4.52 6.53 8.14
N VAL A 41 -5.44 6.77 9.08
CA VAL A 41 -6.07 5.72 9.89
C VAL A 41 -7.37 5.29 9.23
N ILE A 42 -7.43 4.01 8.84
CA ILE A 42 -8.58 3.41 8.17
C ILE A 42 -9.27 2.48 9.17
N PRO A 43 -10.48 2.80 9.67
CA PRO A 43 -11.22 1.93 10.56
C PRO A 43 -11.73 0.68 9.82
N PRO A 44 -12.05 -0.40 10.54
CA PRO A 44 -12.57 -1.60 9.94
C PRO A 44 -13.94 -1.39 9.28
N SER A 45 -14.20 -2.12 8.19
CA SER A 45 -15.46 -2.03 7.46
C SER A 45 -16.67 -2.37 8.30
N GLY A 46 -17.69 -1.51 8.24
CA GLY A 46 -18.91 -1.62 9.05
C GLY A 46 -18.95 -0.71 10.28
N GLY A 47 -17.90 0.06 10.52
CA GLY A 47 -17.78 1.01 11.64
C GLY A 47 -17.42 0.34 12.97
N PRO A 48 -17.12 1.13 14.01
CA PRO A 48 -16.72 0.62 15.34
C PRO A 48 -17.77 -0.33 15.96
N ALA A 49 -19.04 -0.17 15.57
CA ALA A 49 -20.18 -0.86 16.17
C ALA A 49 -20.38 -2.31 15.68
N LYS A 50 -19.89 -2.69 14.49
CA LYS A 50 -20.22 -4.01 13.90
C LYS A 50 -19.29 -5.15 14.33
N ASN A 51 -18.08 -4.85 14.83
CA ASN A 51 -17.16 -5.88 15.30
C ASN A 51 -16.12 -5.33 16.28
N ALA A 52 -16.34 -5.51 17.58
CA ALA A 52 -15.43 -5.06 18.64
C ALA A 52 -14.00 -5.66 18.56
N ARG A 53 -13.80 -6.74 17.78
CA ARG A 53 -12.47 -7.34 17.54
C ARG A 53 -11.76 -6.78 16.31
N ALA A 54 -12.46 -6.05 15.44
CA ALA A 54 -11.88 -5.52 14.22
C ALA A 54 -10.89 -4.40 14.54
N LYS A 55 -9.77 -4.38 13.81
CA LYS A 55 -8.65 -3.47 14.06
C LYS A 55 -8.50 -2.52 12.89
N SER A 56 -8.15 -1.28 13.20
CA SER A 56 -7.86 -0.29 12.17
C SER A 56 -6.53 -0.60 11.48
N THR A 57 -6.35 0.00 10.32
CA THR A 57 -5.12 -0.02 9.53
C THR A 57 -4.53 1.39 9.54
N VAL A 58 -3.22 1.52 9.68
CA VAL A 58 -2.53 2.78 9.39
C VAL A 58 -1.81 2.67 8.05
N CYS A 59 -2.07 3.63 7.16
CA CYS A 59 -1.35 3.86 5.93
C CYS A 59 -0.25 4.88 6.21
N VAL A 60 1.00 4.51 5.94
CA VAL A 60 2.17 5.36 6.21
C VAL A 60 2.92 5.69 4.94
N SER A 61 3.54 6.87 4.96
CA SER A 61 4.45 7.36 3.94
C SER A 61 5.88 6.88 4.19
N SER A 62 6.63 6.63 3.12
CA SER A 62 8.06 6.25 3.16
C SER A 62 8.99 7.32 2.59
N GLN A 63 8.45 8.33 1.91
CA GLN A 63 9.22 9.44 1.33
C GLN A 63 8.39 10.74 1.38
N VAL A 64 9.06 11.88 1.27
CA VAL A 64 8.43 13.17 0.98
C VAL A 64 8.32 13.29 -0.55
N GLY A 65 7.11 13.10 -1.05
CA GLY A 65 6.85 12.94 -2.49
C GLY A 65 7.26 11.56 -3.02
N CYS A 66 7.26 11.37 -4.35
CA CYS A 66 7.62 10.10 -4.99
C CYS A 66 8.18 10.31 -6.40
N ARG A 67 9.33 9.69 -6.71
CA ARG A 67 9.96 9.79 -8.04
C ARG A 67 9.38 8.86 -9.08
N GLN A 68 8.54 7.89 -8.69
CA GLN A 68 8.00 6.90 -9.61
C GLN A 68 7.02 7.52 -10.63
N ALA A 69 6.46 8.71 -10.30
CA ALA A 69 5.65 9.52 -11.20
C ALA A 69 4.49 8.74 -11.86
N CYS A 70 3.88 7.80 -11.13
CA CYS A 70 2.73 7.05 -11.63
C CYS A 70 1.64 8.04 -12.09
N ALA A 71 1.15 7.88 -13.32
CA ALA A 71 0.33 8.88 -13.99
C ALA A 71 -0.98 9.21 -13.25
N PHE A 72 -1.48 8.26 -12.47
CA PHE A 72 -2.73 8.31 -11.70
C PHE A 72 -2.53 8.64 -10.21
N CYS A 73 -1.33 9.06 -9.78
CA CYS A 73 -0.99 9.28 -8.38
C CYS A 73 -0.61 10.74 -8.10
N ALA A 74 -1.30 11.40 -7.15
CA ALA A 74 -1.00 12.76 -6.71
C ALA A 74 0.45 12.90 -6.25
N THR A 75 0.89 11.98 -5.39
CA THR A 75 2.26 12.00 -4.84
C THR A 75 3.31 11.92 -5.95
N GLY A 76 3.02 11.21 -7.04
CA GLY A 76 3.92 11.11 -8.19
C GLY A 76 4.13 12.45 -8.91
N LYS A 77 3.16 13.37 -8.86
CA LYS A 77 3.25 14.70 -9.46
C LYS A 77 4.09 15.68 -8.64
N MET A 78 4.24 15.42 -7.33
CA MET A 78 5.07 16.23 -6.44
C MET A 78 6.58 16.08 -6.71
N GLY A 79 6.98 15.03 -7.43
CA GLY A 79 8.39 14.62 -7.50
C GLY A 79 8.89 14.08 -6.16
N LEU A 80 10.18 13.79 -6.06
CA LEU A 80 10.81 13.31 -4.82
C LEU A 80 11.66 14.42 -4.20
N ALA A 81 11.36 14.79 -2.96
CA ALA A 81 12.22 15.66 -2.18
C ALA A 81 13.30 14.84 -1.44
N ARG A 82 12.89 13.86 -0.63
CA ARG A 82 13.81 12.95 0.09
C ARG A 82 13.12 11.69 0.60
N SER A 83 13.93 10.71 0.96
CA SER A 83 13.47 9.54 1.71
C SER A 83 13.31 9.85 3.21
N LEU A 84 12.37 9.16 3.86
CA LEU A 84 12.22 9.21 5.31
C LEU A 84 13.19 8.24 5.99
N SER A 85 13.65 8.59 7.18
CA SER A 85 14.31 7.68 8.11
C SER A 85 13.30 6.68 8.71
N GLY A 86 13.80 5.56 9.24
CA GLY A 86 12.95 4.58 9.92
C GLY A 86 12.22 5.19 11.12
N VAL A 87 12.82 6.17 11.80
CA VAL A 87 12.21 6.85 12.95
C VAL A 87 11.06 7.75 12.52
N GLU A 88 11.17 8.48 11.41
CA GLU A 88 10.07 9.29 10.85
C GLU A 88 8.88 8.41 10.40
N ILE A 89 9.15 7.23 9.84
CA ILE A 89 8.11 6.25 9.50
C ILE A 89 7.41 5.75 10.77
N LEU A 90 8.18 5.38 11.80
CA LEU A 90 7.62 4.91 13.08
C LEU A 90 6.86 6.02 13.83
N ALA A 91 7.29 7.27 13.70
CA ALA A 91 6.63 8.42 14.30
C ALA A 91 5.20 8.57 13.76
N GLN A 92 4.99 8.41 12.44
CA GLN A 92 3.64 8.41 11.86
C GLN A 92 2.73 7.36 12.51
N ILE A 93 3.25 6.17 12.83
CA ILE A 93 2.47 5.08 13.44
C ILE A 93 2.10 5.41 14.89
N ALA A 94 3.04 5.99 15.65
CA ALA A 94 2.80 6.44 17.01
C ALA A 94 1.75 7.57 17.06
N LEU A 95 1.89 8.57 16.19
CA LEU A 95 0.96 9.69 16.03
C LEU A 95 -0.43 9.19 15.60
N ALA A 96 -0.51 8.33 14.58
CA ALA A 96 -1.74 7.73 14.12
C ALA A 96 -2.45 6.90 15.20
N THR A 97 -1.68 6.18 16.03
CA THR A 97 -2.24 5.43 17.16
C THR A 97 -2.81 6.36 18.23
N ALA A 98 -2.13 7.47 18.53
CA ALA A 98 -2.63 8.49 19.45
C ALA A 98 -3.90 9.17 18.92
N ALA A 99 -3.89 9.57 17.66
CA ALA A 99 -5.02 10.19 16.97
C ALA A 99 -6.24 9.24 16.94
N ALA A 100 -6.04 7.96 16.61
CA ALA A 100 -7.10 6.96 16.63
C ALA A 100 -7.73 6.82 18.02
N ARG A 101 -6.93 6.83 19.09
CA ARG A 101 -7.45 6.79 20.47
C ARG A 101 -8.25 8.04 20.83
N ALA A 102 -7.75 9.22 20.46
CA ALA A 102 -8.44 10.49 20.68
C ALA A 102 -9.80 10.52 19.95
N ALA A 103 -9.83 10.03 18.71
CA ALA A 103 -11.04 9.88 17.90
C ALA A 103 -11.92 8.68 18.28
N ARG A 104 -11.57 7.92 19.33
CA ARG A 104 -12.28 6.71 19.79
C ARG A 104 -12.45 5.64 18.70
N LEU A 105 -11.51 5.58 17.75
CA LEU A 105 -11.42 4.53 16.75
C LEU A 105 -10.72 3.29 17.32
N PRO A 106 -10.98 2.08 16.76
CA PRO A 106 -10.21 0.91 17.12
C PRO A 106 -8.71 1.15 16.93
N VAL A 107 -7.90 0.71 17.89
CA VAL A 107 -6.45 0.88 17.82
C VAL A 107 -5.90 0.23 16.54
N PRO A 108 -5.04 0.92 15.77
CA PRO A 108 -4.39 0.33 14.60
C PRO A 108 -3.62 -0.93 14.98
N ARG A 109 -3.88 -2.03 14.28
CA ARG A 109 -3.10 -3.28 14.39
C ARG A 109 -2.72 -3.85 13.03
N ASN A 110 -2.94 -3.09 11.95
CA ASN A 110 -2.38 -3.34 10.64
C ASN A 110 -1.64 -2.08 10.17
N VAL A 111 -0.54 -2.26 9.44
CA VAL A 111 0.25 -1.19 8.84
C VAL A 111 0.40 -1.49 7.36
N VAL A 112 0.19 -0.49 6.51
CA VAL A 112 0.44 -0.58 5.07
C VAL A 112 1.36 0.56 4.62
N PHE A 113 2.41 0.23 3.87
CA PHE A 113 3.28 1.21 3.22
C PHE A 113 2.70 1.50 1.83
N MET A 114 1.62 2.28 1.83
CA MET A 114 0.86 2.69 0.64
C MET A 114 0.50 4.18 0.71
N GLY A 115 1.21 4.93 1.55
CA GLY A 115 1.09 6.38 1.65
C GLY A 115 1.92 7.05 0.56
N MET A 116 2.59 8.14 0.91
CA MET A 116 3.48 8.84 0.00
C MET A 116 4.83 8.12 -0.13
N GLY A 117 5.32 8.00 -1.37
CA GLY A 117 6.64 7.45 -1.68
C GLY A 117 6.65 6.00 -2.15
N GLU A 118 7.82 5.56 -2.61
CA GLU A 118 8.09 4.20 -3.06
C GLU A 118 9.00 3.49 -2.03
N PRO A 119 8.50 2.49 -1.28
CA PRO A 119 9.30 1.76 -0.31
C PRO A 119 10.54 1.08 -0.89
N GLY A 120 10.47 0.62 -2.15
CA GLY A 120 11.59 0.05 -2.90
C GLY A 120 12.73 1.02 -3.22
N ASP A 121 12.46 2.32 -3.12
CA ASP A 121 13.43 3.39 -3.25
C ASP A 121 14.00 3.84 -1.88
N ASN A 122 13.52 3.23 -0.80
CA ASN A 122 13.91 3.53 0.58
C ASN A 122 14.04 2.25 1.44
N VAL A 123 14.63 1.19 0.88
CA VAL A 123 14.60 -0.16 1.47
C VAL A 123 15.19 -0.21 2.88
N GLY A 124 16.32 0.47 3.12
CA GLY A 124 16.99 0.47 4.44
C GLY A 124 16.07 0.95 5.56
N ALA A 125 15.54 2.17 5.44
CA ALA A 125 14.65 2.75 6.45
C ALA A 125 13.34 1.98 6.60
N VAL A 126 12.78 1.48 5.49
CA VAL A 126 11.57 0.64 5.52
C VAL A 126 11.83 -0.66 6.29
N ARG A 127 12.98 -1.32 6.06
CA ARG A 127 13.35 -2.54 6.79
C ARG A 127 13.56 -2.27 8.28
N ASP A 128 14.19 -1.16 8.64
CA ASP A 128 14.37 -0.77 10.05
C ASP A 128 13.02 -0.55 10.74
N ALA A 129 12.10 0.15 10.06
CA ALA A 129 10.75 0.36 10.57
C ALA A 129 9.99 -0.96 10.70
N VAL A 130 10.01 -1.83 9.69
CA VAL A 130 9.36 -3.15 9.75
C VAL A 130 9.92 -4.00 10.88
N ALA A 131 11.25 -4.05 11.04
CA ALA A 131 11.90 -4.79 12.11
C ALA A 131 11.43 -4.30 13.50
N ALA A 132 11.36 -2.98 13.70
CA ALA A 132 10.84 -2.42 14.94
C ALA A 132 9.34 -2.70 15.14
N LEU A 133 8.55 -2.73 14.06
CA LEU A 133 7.11 -3.01 14.15
C LEU A 133 6.81 -4.43 14.61
N VAL A 134 7.55 -5.41 14.10
CA VAL A 134 7.32 -6.83 14.39
C VAL A 134 8.05 -7.33 15.64
N ASP A 135 9.00 -6.53 16.17
CA ASP A 135 9.68 -6.81 17.44
C ASP A 135 8.66 -6.80 18.60
N GLY A 136 8.61 -7.93 19.33
CA GLY A 136 7.70 -8.14 20.46
C GLY A 136 7.99 -7.27 21.68
N ALA A 137 9.21 -6.73 21.81
CA ALA A 137 9.58 -5.80 22.88
C ALA A 137 9.31 -4.34 22.51
N ARG A 138 8.95 -4.06 21.25
CA ARG A 138 8.67 -2.71 20.75
C ARG A 138 7.18 -2.58 20.44
N PHE A 139 6.79 -2.59 19.16
CA PHE A 139 5.40 -2.36 18.77
C PHE A 139 4.55 -3.64 18.70
N ALA A 140 5.19 -4.81 18.61
CA ALA A 140 4.56 -6.13 18.66
C ALA A 140 3.40 -6.31 17.66
N TYR A 141 3.54 -5.84 16.42
CA TYR A 141 2.63 -6.15 15.33
C TYR A 141 2.85 -7.58 14.84
N GLY A 142 1.76 -8.24 14.42
CA GLY A 142 1.90 -9.50 13.70
C GLY A 142 2.57 -9.25 12.34
N ARG A 143 3.50 -10.12 11.92
CA ARG A 143 4.22 -9.95 10.64
C ARG A 143 3.27 -9.85 9.44
N ASP A 144 2.22 -10.67 9.41
CA ASP A 144 1.19 -10.64 8.35
C ASP A 144 0.23 -9.45 8.46
N ARG A 145 0.45 -8.57 9.44
CA ARG A 145 -0.29 -7.31 9.64
C ARG A 145 0.50 -6.10 9.17
N VAL A 146 1.74 -6.27 8.75
CA VAL A 146 2.57 -5.22 8.16
C VAL A 146 2.75 -5.56 6.69
N THR A 147 2.20 -4.74 5.80
CA THR A 147 2.28 -4.95 4.34
C THR A 147 3.09 -3.85 3.70
N VAL A 148 4.12 -4.21 2.94
CA VAL A 148 4.87 -3.25 2.13
C VAL A 148 4.44 -3.41 0.68
N SER A 149 4.00 -2.31 0.07
CA SER A 149 3.76 -2.23 -1.38
C SER A 149 4.95 -1.61 -2.09
N THR A 150 5.17 -1.99 -3.33
CA THR A 150 6.20 -1.42 -4.21
C THR A 150 5.71 -1.43 -5.64
N VAL A 151 6.08 -0.45 -6.46
CA VAL A 151 5.88 -0.50 -7.93
C VAL A 151 6.93 -1.37 -8.63
N GLY A 152 7.93 -1.85 -7.90
CA GLY A 152 9.07 -2.62 -8.42
C GLY A 152 10.04 -1.77 -9.25
N PRO A 153 10.80 -0.84 -8.64
CA PRO A 153 11.79 -0.03 -9.36
C PRO A 153 12.87 -0.87 -10.07
N ALA A 154 13.19 -2.05 -9.50
CA ALA A 154 14.07 -3.05 -10.07
C ALA A 154 13.72 -4.46 -9.56
N PRO A 155 14.03 -5.55 -10.30
CA PRO A 155 13.78 -6.91 -9.84
C PRO A 155 14.45 -7.26 -8.51
N GLY A 156 15.63 -6.68 -8.23
CA GLY A 156 16.39 -6.91 -7.00
C GLY A 156 15.69 -6.41 -5.74
N VAL A 157 14.88 -5.35 -5.85
CA VAL A 157 14.16 -4.74 -4.72
C VAL A 157 13.23 -5.74 -4.03
N PHE A 158 12.63 -6.68 -4.77
CA PHE A 158 11.78 -7.71 -4.16
C PHE A 158 12.56 -8.58 -3.19
N ALA A 159 13.81 -8.95 -3.52
CA ALA A 159 14.65 -9.73 -2.63
C ALA A 159 15.03 -8.93 -1.38
N GLU A 160 15.34 -7.64 -1.52
CA GLU A 160 15.71 -6.79 -0.40
C GLU A 160 14.54 -6.52 0.56
N LEU A 161 13.34 -6.27 0.02
CA LEU A 161 12.13 -6.01 0.82
C LEU A 161 11.51 -7.29 1.39
N PHE A 162 11.56 -8.41 0.65
CA PHE A 162 10.72 -9.58 0.93
C PHE A 162 11.48 -10.91 1.06
N GLY A 163 12.72 -11.00 0.60
CA GLY A 163 13.51 -12.23 0.49
C GLY A 163 14.17 -12.70 1.78
N TYR A 164 13.62 -12.39 2.95
CA TYR A 164 14.17 -12.80 4.26
C TYR A 164 13.10 -13.39 5.19
N ALA A 165 13.55 -14.19 6.15
CA ALA A 165 12.68 -15.05 6.97
C ALA A 165 11.56 -14.30 7.71
N ASP A 166 11.83 -13.07 8.15
CA ASP A 166 10.92 -12.21 8.91
C ASP A 166 10.33 -11.05 8.11
N ALA A 167 10.39 -11.14 6.78
CA ALA A 167 9.87 -10.12 5.87
C ALA A 167 8.38 -9.80 6.09
N PRO A 168 7.94 -8.57 5.76
CA PRO A 168 6.53 -8.17 5.83
C PRO A 168 5.67 -8.95 4.83
N ALA A 169 4.35 -8.75 4.89
CA ALA A 169 3.46 -9.15 3.81
C ALA A 169 3.75 -8.36 2.53
N VAL A 170 3.55 -9.00 1.38
CA VAL A 170 3.92 -8.48 0.06
C VAL A 170 2.69 -7.90 -0.64
N ALA A 171 2.80 -6.66 -1.09
CA ALA A 171 1.96 -6.09 -2.13
C ALA A 171 2.82 -5.62 -3.30
N TRP A 172 2.35 -5.82 -4.53
CA TRP A 172 2.98 -5.30 -5.73
C TRP A 172 1.97 -4.49 -6.53
N SER A 173 2.27 -3.21 -6.68
CA SER A 173 1.59 -2.25 -7.56
C SER A 173 1.86 -2.59 -9.04
N LEU A 174 1.10 -3.55 -9.58
CA LEU A 174 1.25 -4.07 -10.94
C LEU A 174 0.58 -3.14 -11.95
N HIS A 175 -0.69 -2.79 -11.72
CA HIS A 175 -1.58 -1.93 -12.54
C HIS A 175 -1.91 -2.43 -13.96
N SER A 176 -0.96 -2.99 -14.69
CA SER A 176 -1.21 -3.65 -15.98
C SER A 176 -0.19 -4.78 -16.21
N ALA A 177 -0.66 -5.85 -16.85
CA ALA A 177 0.21 -6.91 -17.37
C ALA A 177 0.68 -6.63 -18.81
N ASP A 178 0.07 -5.66 -19.48
CA ASP A 178 0.54 -5.13 -20.77
C ASP A 178 1.71 -4.17 -20.53
N GLU A 179 2.84 -4.43 -21.18
CA GLU A 179 4.06 -3.68 -20.94
C GLU A 179 4.02 -2.24 -21.44
N GLU A 180 3.38 -2.00 -22.58
CA GLU A 180 3.27 -0.66 -23.15
C GLU A 180 2.37 0.21 -22.29
N LEU A 181 1.20 -0.30 -21.93
CA LEU A 181 0.29 0.36 -21.02
C LEU A 181 0.92 0.56 -19.64
N ARG A 182 1.65 -0.42 -19.11
CA ARG A 182 2.33 -0.26 -17.83
C ARG A 182 3.39 0.84 -17.87
N ARG A 183 4.12 1.00 -18.98
CA ARG A 183 5.05 2.13 -19.16
C ARG A 183 4.31 3.46 -19.19
N THR A 184 3.12 3.53 -19.75
CA THR A 184 2.29 4.76 -19.70
C THR A 184 1.83 5.07 -18.27
N LEU A 185 1.36 4.05 -17.53
CA LEU A 185 0.85 4.21 -16.17
C LEU A 185 1.97 4.47 -15.14
N VAL A 186 3.16 3.89 -15.35
CA VAL A 186 4.35 4.03 -14.50
C VAL A 186 5.55 4.42 -15.39
N PRO A 187 5.68 5.69 -15.78
CA PRO A 187 6.65 6.15 -16.79
C PRO A 187 8.11 5.98 -16.43
N THR A 188 8.41 5.78 -15.14
CA THR A 188 9.78 5.52 -14.66
C THR A 188 10.15 4.04 -14.67
N ALA A 189 9.23 3.14 -15.06
CA ALA A 189 9.48 1.71 -15.13
C ALA A 189 10.55 1.38 -16.18
N LYS A 190 11.73 0.96 -15.72
CA LYS A 190 12.85 0.55 -16.58
C LYS A 190 12.84 -0.93 -16.95
N HIS A 191 12.14 -1.74 -16.16
CA HIS A 191 12.10 -3.19 -16.31
C HIS A 191 10.73 -3.63 -16.81
N SER A 192 10.71 -4.70 -17.60
CA SER A 192 9.47 -5.35 -18.00
C SER A 192 8.71 -5.90 -16.80
N ALA A 193 7.39 -6.02 -16.93
CA ALA A 193 6.58 -6.68 -15.90
C ALA A 193 7.05 -8.13 -15.68
N ALA A 194 7.49 -8.84 -16.73
CA ALA A 194 8.02 -10.19 -16.63
C ALA A 194 9.31 -10.28 -15.78
N GLU A 195 10.28 -9.38 -15.99
CA GLU A 195 11.51 -9.34 -15.18
C GLU A 195 11.20 -9.07 -13.70
N LEU A 196 10.27 -8.15 -13.43
CA LEU A 196 9.82 -7.83 -12.07
C LEU A 196 9.10 -9.03 -11.43
N ARG A 197 8.24 -9.72 -12.19
CA ARG A 197 7.58 -10.95 -11.75
C ARG A 197 8.60 -12.00 -11.35
N ASP A 198 9.63 -12.21 -12.15
CA ASP A 198 10.66 -13.22 -11.87
C ASP A 198 11.49 -12.82 -10.63
N GLY A 199 11.72 -11.52 -10.42
CA GLY A 199 12.29 -10.99 -9.18
C GLY A 199 11.42 -11.28 -7.95
N LEU A 200 10.11 -11.04 -8.06
CA LEU A 200 9.14 -11.34 -7.00
C LEU A 200 9.08 -12.85 -6.71
N VAL A 201 9.02 -13.69 -7.74
CA VAL A 201 9.00 -15.15 -7.58
C VAL A 201 10.22 -15.63 -6.79
N ARG A 202 11.44 -15.20 -7.18
CA ARG A 202 12.66 -15.55 -6.43
C ARG A 202 12.61 -15.09 -4.98
N ALA A 203 12.12 -13.88 -4.72
CA ALA A 203 11.97 -13.36 -3.36
C ALA A 203 10.95 -14.15 -2.53
N LEU A 204 9.86 -14.61 -3.14
CA LEU A 204 8.87 -15.47 -2.49
C LEU A 204 9.44 -16.86 -2.19
N GLU A 205 10.17 -17.46 -3.13
CA GLU A 205 10.77 -18.79 -2.96
C GLU A 205 11.82 -18.85 -1.85
N ALA A 206 12.51 -17.73 -1.59
CA ALA A 206 13.41 -17.58 -0.45
C ALA A 206 12.70 -17.60 0.92
N ARG A 207 11.36 -17.53 0.96
CA ARG A 207 10.56 -17.53 2.19
C ARG A 207 10.03 -18.94 2.51
N PRO A 208 9.72 -19.21 3.80
CA PRO A 208 9.02 -20.43 4.18
C PRO A 208 7.71 -20.57 3.42
N GLU A 209 7.41 -21.78 2.96
CA GLU A 209 6.29 -22.10 2.07
C GLU A 209 4.94 -21.49 2.51
N LYS A 210 4.59 -21.67 3.80
CA LYS A 210 3.36 -21.12 4.41
C LYS A 210 3.24 -19.59 4.35
N ARG A 211 4.34 -18.89 4.08
CA ARG A 211 4.43 -17.42 4.00
C ARG A 211 4.49 -16.92 2.56
N ARG A 212 4.57 -17.80 1.55
CA ARG A 212 4.60 -17.44 0.13
C ARG A 212 3.21 -16.98 -0.30
N LYS A 213 2.95 -15.71 -0.04
CA LYS A 213 1.71 -15.01 -0.36
C LYS A 213 2.04 -13.64 -0.93
N ALA A 214 1.26 -13.21 -1.90
CA ALA A 214 1.41 -11.92 -2.54
C ALA A 214 0.04 -11.31 -2.86
N VAL A 215 -0.04 -10.00 -2.75
CA VAL A 215 -1.17 -9.23 -3.27
C VAL A 215 -0.68 -8.46 -4.50
N LEU A 216 -1.37 -8.59 -5.63
CA LEU A 216 -1.14 -7.76 -6.80
C LEU A 216 -2.20 -6.66 -6.82
N GLU A 217 -1.77 -5.42 -6.72
CA GLU A 217 -2.62 -4.26 -6.77
C GLU A 217 -2.79 -3.80 -8.22
N VAL A 218 -4.05 -3.70 -8.64
CA VAL A 218 -4.42 -3.27 -9.99
C VAL A 218 -5.37 -2.11 -9.84
N VAL A 219 -4.90 -0.91 -10.21
CA VAL A 219 -5.80 0.23 -10.33
C VAL A 219 -6.60 0.03 -11.60
N LEU A 220 -7.92 0.19 -11.55
CA LEU A 220 -8.79 0.12 -12.72
C LEU A 220 -9.21 1.54 -13.07
N ILE A 221 -8.89 1.96 -14.29
CA ILE A 221 -9.21 3.27 -14.86
C ILE A 221 -10.11 3.03 -16.07
N ALA A 222 -11.24 3.74 -16.12
CA ALA A 222 -12.27 3.57 -17.14
C ALA A 222 -11.71 3.70 -18.56
N GLY A 223 -11.92 2.69 -19.40
CA GLY A 223 -11.50 2.70 -20.81
C GLY A 223 -9.99 2.63 -21.04
N VAL A 224 -9.18 2.50 -19.98
CA VAL A 224 -7.71 2.45 -20.06
C VAL A 224 -7.20 1.03 -19.81
N ASN A 225 -7.63 0.40 -18.72
CA ASN A 225 -7.17 -0.94 -18.32
C ASN A 225 -8.24 -1.77 -17.59
N ASP A 226 -9.52 -1.43 -17.77
CA ASP A 226 -10.67 -2.12 -17.19
C ASP A 226 -11.39 -3.05 -18.17
N GLY A 227 -10.75 -3.36 -19.30
CA GLY A 227 -11.30 -4.18 -20.36
C GLY A 227 -11.19 -5.69 -20.12
N PRO A 228 -11.93 -6.49 -20.92
CA PRO A 228 -11.85 -7.95 -20.85
C PRO A 228 -10.46 -8.51 -21.20
N GLY A 229 -9.76 -7.87 -22.15
CA GLY A 229 -8.41 -8.27 -22.55
C GLY A 229 -7.39 -8.09 -21.43
N ASP A 230 -7.49 -6.99 -20.68
CA ASP A 230 -6.64 -6.71 -19.53
C ASP A 230 -6.80 -7.76 -18.42
N ALA A 231 -8.03 -8.16 -18.14
CA ALA A 231 -8.32 -9.21 -17.16
C ALA A 231 -7.71 -10.57 -17.58
N ASP A 232 -7.81 -10.94 -18.85
CA ASP A 232 -7.19 -12.17 -19.37
C ASP A 232 -5.65 -12.09 -19.31
N ALA A 233 -5.07 -10.94 -19.65
CA ALA A 233 -3.62 -10.71 -19.59
C ALA A 233 -3.09 -10.84 -18.15
N ILE A 234 -3.77 -10.20 -17.18
CA ILE A 234 -3.44 -10.35 -15.75
C ILE A 234 -3.58 -11.80 -15.32
N ALA A 235 -4.64 -12.50 -15.75
CA ALA A 235 -4.85 -13.88 -15.35
C ALA A 235 -3.75 -14.82 -15.83
N ALA A 236 -3.23 -14.62 -17.04
CA ALA A 236 -2.08 -15.35 -17.55
C ALA A 236 -0.79 -14.96 -16.81
N PHE A 237 -0.58 -13.66 -16.58
CA PHE A 237 0.61 -13.11 -15.94
C PHE A 237 0.82 -13.61 -14.51
N VAL A 238 -0.26 -13.83 -13.77
CA VAL A 238 -0.27 -14.26 -12.36
C VAL A 238 0.19 -15.71 -12.18
N LYS A 239 0.07 -16.58 -13.20
CA LYS A 239 0.29 -18.03 -13.05
C LYS A 239 1.66 -18.43 -12.49
N PRO A 240 2.79 -17.85 -12.94
CA PRO A 240 4.09 -18.15 -12.35
C PRO A 240 4.20 -17.74 -10.86
N ILE A 241 3.52 -16.65 -10.47
CA ILE A 241 3.48 -16.20 -9.07
C ILE A 241 2.64 -17.17 -8.24
N GLU A 242 1.51 -17.66 -8.77
CA GLU A 242 0.69 -18.69 -8.12
C GLU A 242 1.46 -19.98 -7.90
N ALA A 243 2.27 -20.41 -8.88
CA ALA A 243 3.11 -21.58 -8.75
C ALA A 243 4.15 -21.46 -7.60
N ALA A 244 4.68 -20.26 -7.38
CA ALA A 244 5.57 -19.96 -6.26
C ALA A 244 4.83 -19.87 -4.91
N CYS A 245 3.53 -19.54 -4.93
CA CYS A 245 2.67 -19.36 -3.77
C CYS A 245 1.83 -20.61 -3.45
N THR A 246 2.45 -21.62 -2.85
CA THR A 246 1.78 -22.90 -2.52
C THR A 246 0.97 -22.89 -1.21
N GLY A 247 1.00 -21.80 -0.46
CA GLY A 247 0.20 -21.66 0.76
C GLY A 247 -1.29 -21.58 0.45
N THR A 248 -2.02 -22.68 0.66
CA THR A 248 -3.48 -22.74 0.46
C THR A 248 -4.23 -22.48 1.78
N ALA A 249 -5.30 -21.69 1.70
CA ALA A 249 -6.33 -21.62 2.73
C ALA A 249 -7.69 -21.78 2.05
N GLY A 250 -8.37 -22.91 2.28
CA GLY A 250 -9.69 -23.19 1.68
C GLY A 250 -9.67 -23.36 0.15
N GLY A 251 -8.61 -23.96 -0.41
CA GLY A 251 -8.53 -24.28 -1.85
C GLY A 251 -8.20 -23.12 -2.79
N ARG A 252 -7.80 -21.96 -2.26
CA ARG A 252 -7.36 -20.78 -3.04
C ARG A 252 -5.83 -20.68 -3.08
N THR A 253 -5.30 -20.11 -4.15
CA THR A 253 -3.87 -19.79 -4.30
C THR A 253 -3.44 -18.75 -3.26
N GLY A 254 -2.14 -18.69 -2.94
CA GLY A 254 -1.60 -17.68 -2.04
C GLY A 254 -1.55 -16.26 -2.63
N VAL A 255 -2.11 -16.06 -3.83
CA VAL A 255 -2.08 -14.80 -4.58
C VAL A 255 -3.47 -14.18 -4.63
N LEU A 256 -3.56 -12.90 -4.26
CA LEU A 256 -4.78 -12.11 -4.40
C LEU A 256 -4.56 -11.00 -5.43
N VAL A 257 -5.39 -10.92 -6.45
CA VAL A 257 -5.49 -9.73 -7.30
C VAL A 257 -6.48 -8.75 -6.66
N ASN A 258 -5.96 -7.68 -6.09
CA ASN A 258 -6.75 -6.63 -5.46
C ASN A 258 -7.06 -5.53 -6.47
N LEU A 259 -8.30 -5.49 -6.94
CA LEU A 259 -8.82 -4.48 -7.86
C LEU A 259 -9.15 -3.21 -7.08
N ILE A 260 -8.56 -2.09 -7.49
CA ILE A 260 -8.72 -0.78 -6.87
C ILE A 260 -9.36 0.12 -7.93
N PRO A 261 -10.68 0.35 -7.89
CA PRO A 261 -11.29 1.38 -8.73
C PRO A 261 -10.52 2.69 -8.52
N TYR A 262 -10.16 3.35 -9.61
CA TYR A 262 -9.41 4.60 -9.56
C TYR A 262 -10.18 5.65 -8.75
N ASN A 263 -9.50 6.32 -7.82
CA ASN A 263 -10.07 7.43 -7.08
C ASN A 263 -9.72 8.71 -7.85
N ALA A 264 -10.73 9.44 -8.32
CA ALA A 264 -10.52 10.67 -9.06
C ALA A 264 -9.68 11.67 -8.24
N ASN A 265 -8.80 12.39 -8.94
CA ASN A 265 -7.89 13.35 -8.33
C ASN A 265 -7.63 14.50 -9.31
N GLU A 266 -7.87 15.72 -8.86
CA GLU A 266 -7.71 16.93 -9.67
C GLU A 266 -6.24 17.23 -10.03
N SER A 267 -5.29 16.67 -9.27
CA SER A 267 -3.85 16.89 -9.46
C SER A 267 -3.24 16.03 -10.58
N VAL A 268 -3.99 15.08 -11.15
CA VAL A 268 -3.49 14.14 -12.17
C VAL A 268 -4.23 14.30 -13.49
N ASP A 269 -3.99 13.41 -14.45
CA ASP A 269 -4.59 13.50 -15.78
C ASP A 269 -6.14 13.53 -15.68
N PRO A 270 -6.81 14.61 -16.12
CA PRO A 270 -8.25 14.74 -16.02
C PRO A 270 -9.02 13.76 -16.93
N SER A 271 -8.33 13.06 -17.84
CA SER A 271 -8.93 12.00 -18.65
C SER A 271 -9.08 10.67 -17.91
N PHE A 272 -8.46 10.52 -16.74
CA PHE A 272 -8.64 9.33 -15.92
C PHE A 272 -9.93 9.42 -15.12
N GLU A 273 -10.78 8.42 -15.29
CA GLU A 273 -12.09 8.33 -14.63
C GLU A 273 -12.25 7.00 -13.86
N PRO A 274 -13.02 7.00 -12.76
CA PRO A 274 -13.39 5.76 -12.07
C PRO A 274 -14.22 4.87 -13.02
N PRO A 275 -13.94 3.56 -13.07
CA PRO A 275 -14.71 2.63 -13.89
C PRO A 275 -16.13 2.47 -13.33
N ALA A 276 -17.08 2.20 -14.23
CA ALA A 276 -18.45 1.88 -13.83
C ALA A 276 -18.46 0.64 -12.90
N PRO A 277 -19.32 0.58 -11.88
CA PRO A 277 -19.40 -0.56 -10.97
C PRO A 277 -19.60 -1.92 -11.66
N ASP A 278 -20.31 -1.94 -12.79
CA ASP A 278 -20.54 -3.15 -13.59
C ASP A 278 -19.30 -3.58 -14.37
N ALA A 279 -18.47 -2.64 -14.83
CA ALA A 279 -17.18 -2.95 -15.46
C ALA A 279 -16.24 -3.64 -14.47
N VAL A 280 -16.14 -3.11 -13.24
CA VAL A 280 -15.33 -3.75 -12.17
C VAL A 280 -15.84 -5.15 -11.83
N GLN A 281 -17.17 -5.34 -11.76
CA GLN A 281 -17.77 -6.64 -11.52
C GLN A 281 -17.50 -7.62 -12.66
N ALA A 282 -17.60 -7.17 -13.92
CA ALA A 282 -17.29 -7.97 -15.09
C ALA A 282 -15.81 -8.37 -15.14
N PHE A 283 -14.90 -7.45 -14.81
CA PHE A 283 -13.47 -7.71 -14.68
C PHE A 283 -13.19 -8.77 -13.62
N GLN A 284 -13.78 -8.61 -12.43
CA GLN A 284 -13.63 -9.55 -11.32
C GLN A 284 -14.19 -10.93 -11.67
N ALA A 285 -15.36 -10.97 -12.33
CA ALA A 285 -15.97 -12.20 -12.83
C ALA A 285 -15.05 -12.92 -13.83
N ARG A 286 -14.46 -12.18 -14.77
CA ARG A 286 -13.54 -12.74 -15.76
C ARG A 286 -12.28 -13.32 -15.11
N LEU A 287 -11.67 -12.63 -14.15
CA LEU A 287 -10.54 -13.17 -13.38
C LEU A 287 -10.91 -14.49 -12.68
N ARG A 288 -12.10 -14.53 -12.05
CA ARG A 288 -12.61 -15.73 -11.38
C ARG A 288 -12.82 -16.88 -12.37
N ASP A 289 -13.36 -16.61 -13.55
CA ASP A 289 -13.56 -17.62 -14.60
C ASP A 289 -12.22 -18.16 -15.16
N ARG A 290 -11.12 -17.43 -14.96
CA ARG A 290 -9.73 -17.89 -15.22
C ARG A 290 -9.05 -18.51 -13.99
N GLY A 291 -9.81 -18.74 -12.92
CA GLY A 291 -9.33 -19.35 -11.69
C GLY A 291 -8.43 -18.44 -10.84
N VAL A 292 -8.47 -17.12 -11.06
CA VAL A 292 -7.69 -16.15 -10.28
C VAL A 292 -8.51 -15.61 -9.12
N TRP A 293 -7.96 -15.69 -7.92
CA TRP A 293 -8.59 -15.10 -6.74
C TRP A 293 -8.46 -13.58 -6.77
N SER A 294 -9.60 -12.90 -6.72
CA SER A 294 -9.66 -11.44 -6.78
C SER A 294 -10.61 -10.83 -5.77
N SER A 295 -10.30 -9.61 -5.32
CA SER A 295 -11.17 -8.78 -4.49
C SER A 295 -11.30 -7.38 -5.07
N LYS A 296 -12.44 -6.73 -4.85
CA LYS A 296 -12.58 -5.29 -5.04
C LYS A 296 -12.28 -4.58 -3.73
N ARG A 297 -11.34 -3.64 -3.73
CA ARG A 297 -11.05 -2.77 -2.58
C ARG A 297 -12.25 -1.84 -2.37
N ALA A 298 -12.74 -1.76 -1.14
CA ALA A 298 -13.72 -0.74 -0.79
C ALA A 298 -13.04 0.63 -0.81
N GLU A 299 -13.69 1.60 -1.43
CA GLU A 299 -13.29 3.00 -1.38
C GLU A 299 -13.40 3.52 0.06
N ARG A 300 -12.38 4.27 0.51
CA ARG A 300 -12.23 4.74 1.89
C ARG A 300 -11.62 6.13 1.87
N GLY A 301 -12.31 7.10 2.48
CA GLY A 301 -11.83 8.48 2.60
C GLY A 301 -11.70 9.26 1.30
N ALA A 302 -12.39 8.88 0.23
CA ALA A 302 -12.33 9.58 -1.06
C ALA A 302 -12.87 11.01 -0.99
N ASP A 303 -13.91 11.25 -0.18
CA ASP A 303 -14.53 12.56 0.02
C ASP A 303 -13.53 13.63 0.54
N ASP A 304 -12.44 13.21 1.21
CA ASP A 304 -11.46 14.10 1.84
C ASP A 304 -10.02 13.89 1.33
N ALA A 305 -9.89 13.42 0.09
CA ALA A 305 -8.59 13.16 -0.55
C ALA A 305 -7.66 12.24 0.30
N ALA A 306 -8.23 11.26 0.99
CA ALA A 306 -7.53 10.31 1.84
C ALA A 306 -7.47 8.89 1.23
N ALA A 307 -8.05 8.69 0.05
CA ALA A 307 -8.00 7.41 -0.63
C ALA A 307 -6.63 7.15 -1.28
N CYS A 308 -6.38 5.90 -1.66
CA CYS A 308 -5.12 5.52 -2.31
C CYS A 308 -4.88 6.36 -3.58
N GLY A 309 -3.71 6.96 -3.69
CA GLY A 309 -3.31 7.80 -4.83
C GLY A 309 -3.73 9.27 -4.74
N GLN A 310 -4.46 9.68 -3.70
CA GLN A 310 -4.90 11.07 -3.51
C GLN A 310 -3.98 11.90 -2.59
N LEU A 311 -3.04 11.26 -1.90
CA LEU A 311 -2.18 11.93 -0.94
C LEU A 311 -1.25 12.95 -1.63
N ALA A 312 -1.53 14.22 -1.38
CA ALA A 312 -0.73 15.35 -1.78
C ALA A 312 -0.73 16.30 -0.59
N THR A 313 0.46 16.63 -0.07
CA THR A 313 0.62 17.57 1.06
C THR A 313 0.42 19.02 0.60
N ALA A 314 -0.58 19.26 -0.24
CA ALA A 314 -0.77 20.53 -0.91
C ALA A 314 -0.87 21.67 0.10
N SER A 315 -0.07 22.71 -0.14
CA SER A 315 -0.20 24.05 0.43
C SER A 315 -1.53 24.70 0.06
#